data_AF-A0A059GAM7-F1
#
_entry.id   AF-A0A059GAM7-F1
#
_cell.length_a   1.000
_cell.length_b   1.000
_cell.length_c   1.000
_cell.angle_alpha   90.00
_cell.angle_beta   90.00
_cell.angle_gamma   90.00
#
_symmetry.space_group_name_H-M   'P 1'
#
loop_
_entity.id
_entity.type
_entity.pdbx_description
1 polymer ?
#
loop_
_entity_poly.entity_id
_entity_poly.type
_entity_poly.pdbx_seq_one_letter_code
_entity_poly.pdbx_strand_id
1 'polypeptide(L)'
;MKNALILTALLSGALLLGACASDKIAKEREQIAWSRCANSPGPEARKSCVTTQIALLEAAARAEAESIAARQRSYENREADRVASGVSPEMARESSDPGIELPR
;
A
#
# COMPACT_ATOMS: atom_id res chain seq x y z
N MET A 1 32.02 -13.58 -14.53
CA MET A 1 30.87 -14.42 -14.97
C MET A 1 30.03 -14.97 -13.80
N LYS A 2 30.60 -15.29 -12.63
CA LYS A 2 29.85 -15.82 -11.47
C LYS A 2 28.87 -14.81 -10.81
N ASN A 3 29.24 -13.53 -10.77
CA ASN A 3 28.41 -12.49 -10.13
C ASN A 3 27.15 -12.11 -10.94
N ALA A 4 27.16 -12.34 -12.26
CA ALA A 4 26.00 -12.09 -13.11
C ALA A 4 24.85 -13.07 -12.82
N LEU A 5 25.17 -14.33 -12.51
CA LEU A 5 24.20 -15.38 -12.21
C LEU A 5 23.46 -15.14 -10.88
N ILE A 6 24.15 -14.56 -9.88
CA ILE A 6 23.58 -14.22 -8.58
C ILE A 6 22.60 -13.05 -8.70
N LEU A 7 22.95 -12.03 -9.50
CA LEU A 7 22.08 -10.89 -9.78
C LEU A 7 20.79 -11.30 -10.51
N THR A 8 20.87 -12.19 -11.50
CA THR A 8 19.67 -12.72 -12.19
C THR A 8 18.78 -13.56 -11.27
N ALA A 9 19.35 -14.33 -10.33
CA ALA A 9 18.58 -15.13 -9.38
C ALA A 9 17.84 -14.26 -8.34
N LEU A 10 18.44 -13.16 -7.90
CA LEU A 10 17.80 -12.21 -6.97
C LEU A 10 16.67 -11.41 -7.64
N LEU A 11 16.86 -10.98 -8.89
CA LEU A 11 15.83 -10.27 -9.67
C LEU A 11 14.62 -11.17 -9.95
N SER A 12 14.84 -12.45 -10.26
CA SER A 12 13.74 -13.41 -10.48
C SER A 12 13.04 -13.83 -9.19
N GLY A 13 13.76 -13.93 -8.07
CA GLY A 13 13.16 -14.19 -6.75
C GLY A 13 12.26 -13.05 -6.26
N ALA A 14 12.67 -11.79 -6.46
CA ALA A 14 11.86 -10.63 -6.08
C ALA A 14 10.55 -10.52 -6.88
N LEU A 15 10.59 -10.84 -8.17
CA LEU A 15 9.39 -10.88 -9.04
C LEU A 15 8.39 -11.95 -8.58
N LEU A 16 8.86 -13.14 -8.21
CA LEU A 16 8.01 -14.23 -7.72
C LEU A 16 7.37 -13.91 -6.37
N LEU A 17 8.11 -13.24 -5.47
CA LEU A 17 7.57 -12.79 -4.18
C LEU A 17 6.52 -11.67 -4.35
N GLY A 18 6.75 -10.74 -5.28
CA GLY A 18 5.77 -9.70 -5.61
C GLY A 18 4.48 -10.25 -6.22
N ALA A 19 4.59 -11.27 -7.07
CA ALA A 19 3.43 -11.97 -7.63
C ALA A 19 2.62 -12.70 -6.55
N CYS A 20 3.29 -13.45 -5.66
CA CYS A 20 2.64 -14.15 -4.55
C CYS A 20 1.94 -13.21 -3.56
N ALA A 21 2.51 -12.04 -3.26
CA ALA A 21 1.88 -11.05 -2.39
C ALA A 21 0.63 -10.44 -3.04
N SER A 22 0.70 -10.14 -4.33
CA SER A 22 -0.43 -9.58 -5.10
C SER A 22 -1.59 -10.56 -5.19
N ASP A 23 -1.32 -11.85 -5.43
CA ASP A 23 -2.34 -12.90 -5.47
C ASP A 23 -3.04 -13.10 -4.12
N LYS A 24 -2.30 -13.02 -3.01
CA LYS A 24 -2.90 -13.12 -1.67
C LYS A 24 -3.85 -11.95 -1.40
N ILE A 25 -3.43 -10.73 -1.71
CA ILE A 25 -4.25 -9.52 -1.52
C ILE A 25 -5.51 -9.57 -2.40
N ALA A 26 -5.39 -10.02 -3.65
CA ALA A 26 -6.52 -10.19 -4.54
C ALA A 26 -7.55 -11.20 -4.00
N LYS A 27 -7.07 -12.36 -3.52
CA LYS A 27 -7.94 -13.37 -2.89
C LYS A 27 -8.59 -12.88 -1.60
N GLU A 28 -7.88 -12.12 -0.78
CA GLU A 28 -8.42 -11.53 0.44
C GLU A 28 -9.55 -10.55 0.14
N ARG A 29 -9.35 -9.63 -0.82
CA ARG A 29 -10.38 -8.68 -1.28
C ARG A 29 -11.60 -9.41 -1.81
N GLU A 30 -11.39 -10.48 -2.57
CA GLU A 30 -12.47 -11.32 -3.07
C GLU A 30 -13.26 -11.96 -1.92
N GLN A 31 -12.59 -12.55 -0.92
CA GLN A 31 -13.27 -13.11 0.25
C GLN A 31 -14.05 -12.07 1.06
N ILE A 32 -13.50 -10.87 1.24
CA ILE A 32 -14.17 -9.75 1.91
C ILE A 32 -15.40 -9.31 1.10
N ALA A 33 -15.27 -9.19 -0.22
CA ALA A 33 -16.39 -8.82 -1.08
C ALA A 33 -17.50 -9.88 -1.06
N TRP A 34 -17.14 -11.16 -1.11
CA TRP A 34 -18.08 -12.27 -1.00
C TRP A 34 -18.83 -12.29 0.33
N SER A 35 -18.13 -12.09 1.45
CA SER A 35 -18.78 -12.05 2.78
C SER A 35 -19.75 -10.87 2.90
N ARG A 36 -19.38 -9.69 2.41
CA ARG A 36 -20.27 -8.50 2.37
C ARG A 36 -21.50 -8.71 1.52
N CYS A 37 -21.39 -9.51 0.46
CA CYS A 37 -22.49 -9.78 -0.48
C CYS A 37 -23.27 -11.08 -0.17
N ALA A 38 -23.01 -11.73 0.97
CA ALA A 38 -23.62 -13.01 1.33
C ALA A 38 -25.16 -12.98 1.29
N ASN A 39 -25.78 -11.86 1.67
CA ASN A 39 -27.24 -11.72 1.72
C ASN A 39 -27.88 -11.21 0.41
N SER A 40 -27.13 -11.18 -0.69
CA SER A 40 -27.67 -10.75 -1.99
C SER A 40 -28.82 -11.66 -2.44
N PRO A 41 -29.88 -11.11 -3.08
CA PRO A 41 -31.15 -11.80 -3.33
C PRO A 41 -31.09 -12.91 -4.40
N GLY A 42 -29.94 -13.12 -5.04
CA GLY A 42 -29.75 -14.13 -6.07
C GLY A 42 -28.31 -14.13 -6.60
N PRO A 43 -27.93 -15.12 -7.43
CA PRO A 43 -26.57 -15.28 -7.92
C PRO A 43 -26.08 -14.09 -8.76
N GLU A 44 -26.92 -13.55 -9.65
CA GLU A 44 -26.55 -12.39 -10.48
C GLU A 44 -26.41 -11.11 -9.65
N ALA A 45 -27.34 -10.88 -8.71
CA ALA A 45 -27.24 -9.75 -7.79
C ALA A 45 -25.99 -9.85 -6.91
N ARG A 46 -25.64 -11.06 -6.47
CA ARG A 46 -24.42 -11.32 -5.69
C ARG A 46 -23.16 -11.04 -6.50
N LYS A 47 -23.11 -11.50 -7.76
CA LYS A 47 -21.97 -11.25 -8.66
C LYS A 47 -21.76 -9.76 -8.87
N SER A 48 -22.83 -9.02 -9.17
CA SER A 48 -22.78 -7.55 -9.32
C SER A 48 -22.32 -6.86 -8.04
N CYS A 49 -22.80 -7.31 -6.88
CA CYS A 49 -22.37 -6.81 -5.57
C CYS A 49 -20.87 -7.05 -5.34
N VAL A 50 -20.39 -8.28 -5.57
CA VAL A 50 -18.98 -8.66 -5.36
C VAL A 50 -18.07 -7.82 -6.24
N THR A 51 -18.37 -7.69 -7.55
CA THR A 51 -17.58 -6.87 -8.46
C THR A 51 -17.50 -5.41 -8.00
N THR A 52 -18.62 -4.85 -7.55
CA THR A 52 -18.65 -3.47 -7.04
C THR A 52 -17.81 -3.34 -5.77
N GLN A 53 -17.92 -4.29 -4.84
CA GLN A 53 -17.15 -4.27 -3.59
C GLN A 53 -15.65 -4.40 -3.83
N ILE A 54 -15.22 -5.24 -4.77
CA ILE A 54 -13.80 -5.34 -5.16
C ILE A 54 -13.31 -4.00 -5.70
N ALA A 55 -14.06 -3.36 -6.60
CA ALA A 55 -13.69 -2.05 -7.15
C ALA A 55 -13.57 -0.97 -6.06
N LEU A 56 -14.46 -0.98 -5.06
CA LEU A 56 -14.40 -0.08 -3.92
C LEU A 56 -13.17 -0.33 -3.04
N LEU A 57 -12.85 -1.60 -2.76
CA LEU A 57 -11.66 -1.96 -1.99
C LEU A 57 -10.36 -1.55 -2.70
N GLU A 58 -10.31 -1.69 -4.03
CA GLU A 58 -9.17 -1.25 -4.84
C GLU A 58 -9.04 0.27 -4.91
N ALA A 59 -10.16 0.99 -5.00
CA ALA A 59 -10.16 2.45 -4.96
C ALA A 59 -9.68 2.96 -3.59
N ALA A 60 -10.15 2.36 -2.50
CA ALA A 60 -9.71 2.70 -1.15
C ALA A 60 -8.20 2.46 -0.95
N ALA A 61 -7.70 1.30 -1.38
CA ALA A 61 -6.27 0.99 -1.28
C ALA A 61 -5.39 1.95 -2.09
N ARG A 62 -5.84 2.40 -3.27
CA ARG A 62 -5.14 3.43 -4.05
C ARG A 62 -5.12 4.78 -3.33
N ALA A 63 -6.26 5.21 -2.81
CA ALA A 63 -6.36 6.47 -2.06
C ALA A 63 -5.47 6.45 -0.80
N GLU A 64 -5.37 5.31 -0.11
CA GLU A 64 -4.48 5.15 1.03
C GLU A 64 -3.00 5.24 0.62
N ALA A 65 -2.60 4.56 -0.45
CA ALA A 65 -1.24 4.65 -0.99
C ALA A 65 -0.89 6.09 -1.41
N GLU A 66 -1.81 6.79 -2.07
CA GLU A 66 -1.64 8.20 -2.43
C GLU A 66 -1.53 9.11 -1.20
N SER A 67 -2.33 8.86 -0.16
CA SER A 67 -2.28 9.59 1.11
C SER A 67 -0.93 9.40 1.82
N ILE A 68 -0.42 8.17 1.88
CA ILE A 68 0.90 7.86 2.43
C ILE A 68 1.98 8.60 1.64
N ALA A 69 1.93 8.54 0.31
CA ALA A 69 2.90 9.24 -0.55
C ALA A 69 2.80 10.77 -0.43
N ALA A 70 1.61 11.33 -0.29
CA ALA A 70 1.41 12.76 -0.06
C ALA A 70 1.96 13.19 1.30
N ARG A 71 1.73 12.38 2.34
CA ARG A 71 2.27 12.62 3.68
C ARG A 71 3.80 12.57 3.69
N GLN A 72 4.39 11.58 3.03
CA GLN A 72 5.84 11.46 2.89
C GLN A 72 6.44 12.71 2.22
N ARG A 73 5.86 13.16 1.10
CA ARG A 73 6.27 14.40 0.43
C ARG A 73 6.12 15.63 1.32
N SER A 74 5.07 15.69 2.14
CA SER A 74 4.88 16.77 3.11
C SER A 74 5.97 16.79 4.20
N TYR A 75 6.42 15.62 4.67
CA TYR A 75 7.56 15.56 5.60
C TYR A 75 8.84 16.03 4.91
N GLU A 76 9.15 15.49 3.73
CA GLU A 76 10.36 15.87 2.98
C GLU A 76 10.42 17.37 2.68
N ASN A 77 9.30 17.99 2.31
CA ASN A 77 9.23 19.44 2.10
C ASN A 77 9.53 20.22 3.40
N ARG A 78 8.96 19.78 4.54
CA ARG A 78 9.20 20.41 5.84
C ARG A 78 10.66 20.27 6.29
N GLU A 79 11.29 19.13 6.04
CA GLU A 79 12.72 18.96 6.29
C GLU A 79 13.55 19.92 5.43
N ALA A 80 13.24 20.02 4.14
CA ALA A 80 13.93 20.92 3.21
C ALA A 80 13.81 22.39 3.63
N ASP A 81 12.62 22.83 4.05
CA ASP A 81 12.38 24.20 4.53
C ASP A 81 13.19 24.50 5.81
N ARG A 82 13.28 23.54 6.74
CA ARG A 82 14.10 23.69 7.96
C ARG A 82 15.59 23.79 7.62
N VAL A 83 16.08 22.95 6.70
CA VAL A 83 17.48 23.02 6.25
C VAL A 83 17.77 24.36 5.56
N ALA A 84 16.87 24.83 4.70
CA ALA A 84 16.99 26.13 4.04
C ALA A 84 17.02 27.30 5.03
N SER A 85 16.37 27.13 6.19
CA SER A 85 16.36 28.10 7.29
C SER A 85 17.61 28.04 8.18
N GLY A 86 18.60 27.19 7.85
CA GLY A 86 19.88 27.08 8.56
C GLY A 86 19.92 26.01 9.65
N VAL A 87 18.90 25.16 9.77
CA VAL A 87 18.92 24.00 10.68
C VAL A 87 19.80 22.89 10.09
N SER A 88 20.63 22.24 10.91
CA SER A 88 21.43 21.11 10.43
C SER A 88 20.54 19.96 9.94
N PRO A 89 20.95 19.21 8.91
CA PRO A 89 20.15 18.10 8.38
C PRO A 89 19.81 17.02 9.42
N GLU A 90 20.64 16.80 10.44
CA GLU A 90 20.28 15.84 11.50
C GLU A 90 19.17 16.35 12.42
N MET A 91 19.12 17.66 12.68
CA MET A 91 18.07 18.27 13.50
C MET A 91 16.81 18.61 12.69
N ALA A 92 16.94 18.74 11.38
CA ALA A 92 15.82 18.99 10.48
C ALA A 92 15.02 17.73 10.16
N ARG A 93 15.55 16.53 10.43
CA ARG A 93 14.85 15.26 10.21
C ARG A 93 13.61 15.13 11.10
N GLU A 94 12.45 14.92 10.49
CA GLU A 94 11.23 14.55 11.20
C GLU A 94 11.03 13.05 11.11
N SER A 95 10.55 12.43 12.19
CA SER A 95 10.05 11.06 12.08
C SER A 95 8.83 11.08 11.16
N SER A 96 8.90 10.39 10.03
CA SER A 96 7.76 10.09 9.16
C SER A 96 6.83 9.03 9.77
N ASP A 97 7.22 8.43 10.89
CA ASP A 97 6.39 7.48 11.64
C ASP A 97 5.28 8.26 12.36
N PRO A 98 4.01 8.12 11.94
CA PRO A 98 2.88 8.65 12.68
C PRO A 98 2.77 7.79 13.93
N GLY A 99 3.57 8.11 14.97
CA GLY A 99 3.67 7.31 16.18
C GLY A 99 2.29 6.83 16.59
N ILE A 100 2.14 5.52 16.84
CA ILE A 100 0.86 4.88 17.13
C ILE A 100 0.08 5.75 18.12
N GLU A 101 -0.98 6.42 17.65
CA GLU A 101 -1.89 7.12 18.54
C GLU A 101 -2.61 6.04 19.36
N LEU A 102 -2.11 5.80 20.58
CA LEU A 102 -2.81 4.95 21.54
C LEU A 102 -4.14 5.64 21.86
N PRO A 103 -5.27 4.93 21.75
CA PRO A 103 -6.56 5.50 22.10
C PRO A 103 -6.56 5.87 23.59
N ARG A 104 -7.06 7.08 23.91
CA ARG A 104 -7.31 7.53 25.29
C ARG A 104 -8.62 6.97 25.82
#